data_AF-A0AAX0LS50-F1
#
_entry.id   AF-A0AAX0LS50-F1
#
_cell.length_a   1.000
_cell.length_b   1.000
_cell.length_c   1.000
_cell.angle_alpha   90.00
_cell.angle_beta   90.00
_cell.angle_gamma   90.00
#
_symmetry.space_group_name_H-M   'P 1'
#
loop_
_entity.id
_entity.type
_entity.pdbx_description
1 polymer ?
#
loop_
_entity_poly.entity_id
_entity_poly.type
_entity_poly.pdbx_seq_one_letter_code
_entity_poly.pdbx_strand_id
1 'polypeptide(L)'
;MYGTRETLCRLLSEQYPAETPLNLIVWSPADIEALADGMEYAVSEQDTREVLARLDAIPEEQRLESGVSASAVMDLIDQVKQALPAVMVPADLLETLLTTAEQALWHREWTARDDNHPVPDSVARRLADTAKVRALLKN
;
A
#
# COMPACT_ATOMS: atom_id res chain seq x y z
N MET A 1 11.54 -15.36 -0.10
CA MET A 1 12.72 -14.57 0.29
C MET A 1 12.46 -13.13 -0.04
N TYR A 2 12.38 -12.26 0.97
CA TYR A 2 12.20 -10.82 0.82
C TYR A 2 13.39 -10.07 1.43
N GLY A 3 13.85 -9.01 0.77
CA GLY A 3 15.00 -8.23 1.23
C GLY A 3 15.73 -7.53 0.10
N THR A 4 16.94 -7.06 0.37
CA THR A 4 17.77 -6.42 -0.65
C THR A 4 18.32 -7.44 -1.63
N ARG A 5 18.61 -7.01 -2.86
CA ARG A 5 19.24 -7.84 -3.90
C ARG A 5 20.46 -8.60 -3.38
N GLU A 6 21.34 -7.93 -2.63
CA GLU A 6 22.55 -8.57 -2.08
C GLU A 6 22.21 -9.64 -1.05
N THR A 7 21.23 -9.39 -0.18
CA THR A 7 20.79 -10.37 0.82
C THR A 7 20.19 -11.60 0.15
N LEU A 8 19.34 -11.40 -0.86
CA LEU A 8 18.71 -12.47 -1.63
C LEU A 8 19.75 -13.30 -2.39
N CYS A 9 20.69 -12.65 -3.09
CA CYS A 9 21.75 -13.36 -3.81
C CYS A 9 22.62 -14.20 -2.87
N ARG A 10 22.98 -13.66 -1.70
CA ARG A 10 23.75 -14.40 -0.69
C ARG A 10 22.98 -15.64 -0.20
N LEU A 11 21.71 -15.48 0.19
CA LEU A 11 20.86 -16.57 0.66
C LEU A 11 20.68 -17.66 -0.40
N LEU A 12 20.48 -17.28 -1.67
CA LEU A 12 20.38 -18.23 -2.77
C LEU A 12 21.67 -19.04 -2.97
N SER A 13 22.83 -18.38 -2.87
CA SER A 13 24.13 -19.07 -2.96
C SER A 13 24.44 -19.97 -1.76
N GLU A 14 23.92 -19.63 -0.57
CA GLU A 14 24.07 -20.47 0.63
C GLU A 14 23.14 -21.70 0.61
N GLN A 15 21.91 -21.55 0.10
CA GLN A 15 20.88 -22.59 0.19
C GLN A 15 20.87 -23.55 -1.00
N TYR A 16 21.36 -23.15 -2.17
CA TYR A 16 21.31 -23.99 -3.36
C TYR A 16 22.68 -24.16 -4.00
N PRO A 17 23.11 -25.41 -4.29
CA PRO A 17 24.34 -25.68 -5.02
C PRO A 17 24.26 -25.10 -6.45
N ALA A 18 25.40 -24.66 -6.98
CA ALA A 18 25.50 -24.11 -8.34
C ALA A 18 25.09 -25.11 -9.45
N GLU A 19 25.06 -26.41 -9.12
CA GLU A 19 24.72 -27.51 -10.02
C GLU A 19 23.20 -27.74 -10.13
N THR A 20 22.39 -27.12 -9.27
CA THR A 20 20.92 -27.28 -9.31
C THR A 20 20.30 -26.19 -10.18
N PRO A 21 19.67 -26.54 -11.33
CA PRO A 21 18.99 -25.56 -12.15
C PRO A 21 17.77 -25.02 -11.40
N LEU A 22 17.76 -23.72 -11.13
CA LEU A 22 16.66 -23.02 -10.48
C LEU A 22 16.00 -22.06 -11.46
N ASN A 23 14.67 -22.02 -11.46
CA ASN A 23 13.92 -20.96 -12.11
C ASN A 23 13.56 -19.89 -11.08
N LEU A 24 14.08 -18.68 -11.26
CA LEU A 24 13.90 -17.58 -10.32
C LEU A 24 12.86 -16.61 -10.87
N ILE A 25 11.76 -16.44 -10.13
CA ILE A 25 10.78 -15.39 -10.34
C ILE A 25 11.04 -14.31 -9.30
N VAL A 26 11.31 -13.09 -9.77
CA VAL A 26 11.55 -11.93 -8.91
C VAL A 26 10.33 -11.03 -8.97
N TRP A 27 9.71 -10.80 -7.81
CA TRP A 27 8.63 -9.83 -7.64
C TRP A 27 9.21 -8.54 -7.08
N SER A 28 9.13 -7.46 -7.85
CA SER A 28 9.51 -6.12 -7.42
C SER A 28 8.27 -5.29 -7.05
N PRO A 29 8.42 -4.20 -6.27
CA PRO A 29 7.32 -3.26 -6.02
C PRO A 29 6.63 -2.78 -7.30
N ALA A 30 7.40 -2.54 -8.37
CA ALA A 30 6.87 -2.11 -9.67
C ALA A 30 5.99 -3.18 -10.33
N ASP A 31 6.29 -4.47 -10.12
CA ASP A 31 5.47 -5.57 -10.64
C ASP A 31 4.13 -5.68 -9.90
N ILE A 32 4.14 -5.44 -8.57
CA ILE A 32 2.92 -5.38 -7.76
C ILE A 32 2.06 -4.18 -8.17
N GLU A 33 2.68 -3.02 -8.38
CA GLU A 33 1.99 -1.81 -8.86
C GLU A 33 1.41 -2.01 -10.27
N ALA A 34 2.14 -2.64 -11.19
CA ALA A 34 1.66 -2.95 -12.53
C ALA A 34 0.49 -3.95 -12.52
N LEU A 35 0.51 -4.93 -11.62
CA LEU A 35 -0.63 -5.83 -11.41
C LEU A 35 -1.84 -5.09 -10.83
N ALA A 36 -1.60 -4.17 -9.91
CA ALA A 36 -2.62 -3.37 -9.26
C ALA A 36 -3.27 -2.32 -10.18
N ASP A 37 -2.56 -1.83 -11.21
CA ASP A 37 -3.08 -0.86 -12.18
C ASP A 37 -4.31 -1.40 -12.95
N GLY A 38 -4.46 -2.72 -13.02
CA GLY A 38 -5.65 -3.39 -13.57
C GLY A 38 -6.81 -3.58 -12.58
N MET A 39 -6.69 -3.14 -11.33
CA MET A 39 -7.66 -3.38 -10.25
C MET A 39 -8.50 -2.12 -9.95
N GLU A 40 -9.67 -2.30 -9.33
CA GLU A 40 -10.60 -1.19 -9.00
C GLU A 40 -10.07 -0.23 -7.92
N TYR A 41 -8.98 -0.57 -7.23
CA TYR A 41 -8.48 0.16 -6.09
C TYR A 41 -6.98 0.48 -6.22
N ALA A 42 -6.60 1.67 -5.76
CA ALA A 42 -5.19 2.09 -5.75
C ALA A 42 -4.43 1.36 -4.64
N VAL A 43 -3.31 0.74 -4.97
CA VAL A 43 -2.39 0.10 -4.02
C VAL A 43 -1.41 1.15 -3.49
N SER A 44 -1.31 1.27 -2.17
CA SER A 44 -0.34 2.17 -1.53
C SER A 44 1.01 1.50 -1.36
N GLU A 45 2.08 2.28 -1.15
CA GLU A 45 3.42 1.72 -0.86
C GLU A 45 3.41 0.75 0.34
N GLN A 46 2.55 1.02 1.33
CA GLN A 46 2.38 0.14 2.49
C GLN A 46 1.74 -1.19 2.11
N ASP A 47 0.73 -1.18 1.23
CA ASP A 47 0.09 -2.39 0.73
C ASP A 47 1.08 -3.22 -0.09
N THR A 48 1.88 -2.57 -0.95
CA THR A 48 2.92 -3.25 -1.74
C THR A 48 3.94 -3.95 -0.84
N ARG A 49 4.39 -3.30 0.23
CA ARG A 49 5.31 -3.93 1.20
C ARG A 49 4.66 -5.10 1.94
N GLU A 50 3.41 -4.96 2.34
CA GLU A 50 2.66 -6.02 3.02
C GLU A 50 2.47 -7.24 2.10
N VAL A 51 2.13 -7.03 0.82
CA VAL A 51 2.02 -8.10 -0.19
C VAL A 51 3.36 -8.82 -0.35
N LEU A 52 4.46 -8.08 -0.49
CA LEU A 52 5.81 -8.67 -0.60
C LEU A 52 6.23 -9.43 0.67
N ALA A 53 5.85 -8.96 1.86
CA ALA A 53 6.08 -9.67 3.11
C ALA A 53 5.27 -10.96 3.19
N ARG A 54 4.02 -10.97 2.73
CA ARG A 54 3.20 -12.19 2.65
C ARG A 54 3.73 -13.19 1.63
N LEU A 55 4.31 -12.72 0.53
CA LEU A 55 5.02 -13.59 -0.42
C LEU A 55 6.23 -14.29 0.21
N ASP A 56 6.91 -13.64 1.15
CA ASP A 56 8.00 -14.25 1.91
C ASP A 56 7.50 -15.31 2.90
N ALA A 57 6.31 -15.11 3.47
CA ALA A 57 5.69 -16.03 4.40
C ALA A 57 5.18 -17.33 3.75
N ILE A 58 5.13 -17.42 2.42
CA ILE A 58 4.74 -18.64 1.71
C ILE A 58 5.80 -19.73 1.96
N PRO A 59 5.40 -20.94 2.43
CA PRO A 59 6.32 -22.05 2.67
C PRO A 59 7.18 -22.35 1.45
N GLU A 60 8.47 -22.61 1.68
CA GLU A 60 9.42 -22.90 0.61
C GLU A 60 9.00 -24.09 -0.25
N GLU A 61 8.42 -25.13 0.35
CA GLU A 61 7.87 -26.29 -0.36
C GLU A 61 6.84 -25.88 -1.41
N GLN A 62 5.90 -25.00 -1.06
CA GLN A 62 4.91 -24.48 -2.01
C GLN A 62 5.54 -23.58 -3.08
N ARG A 63 6.54 -22.77 -2.72
CA ARG A 63 7.27 -21.93 -3.69
C ARG A 63 8.04 -22.77 -4.70
N LEU A 64 8.59 -23.92 -4.29
CA LEU A 64 9.37 -24.80 -5.15
C LEU A 64 8.48 -25.70 -6.02
N GLU A 65 7.31 -26.12 -5.52
CA GLU A 65 6.39 -26.99 -6.25
C GLU A 65 5.54 -26.26 -7.30
N SER A 66 4.96 -25.09 -6.98
CA SER A 66 4.07 -24.37 -7.92
C SER A 66 4.59 -23.01 -8.37
N GLY A 67 5.59 -22.46 -7.69
CA GLY A 67 5.93 -21.05 -7.82
C GLY A 67 4.81 -20.13 -7.35
N VAL A 68 5.08 -18.83 -7.35
CA VAL A 68 4.07 -17.79 -7.09
C VAL A 68 3.59 -17.25 -8.44
N SER A 69 2.37 -17.58 -8.82
CA SER A 69 1.73 -17.05 -10.03
C SER A 69 1.25 -15.62 -9.83
N ALA A 70 1.05 -14.89 -10.93
CA ALA A 70 0.43 -13.55 -10.90
C ALA A 70 -0.97 -13.57 -10.26
N SER A 71 -1.75 -14.64 -10.45
CA SER A 71 -3.06 -14.78 -9.81
C SER A 71 -2.96 -14.88 -8.29
N ALA A 72 -1.98 -15.63 -7.77
CA ALA A 72 -1.75 -15.70 -6.33
C ALA A 72 -1.33 -14.35 -5.73
N VAL A 73 -0.57 -13.55 -6.49
CA VAL A 73 -0.24 -12.18 -6.09
C VAL A 73 -1.49 -11.29 -6.08
N MET A 74 -2.37 -11.38 -7.08
CA MET A 74 -3.64 -10.64 -7.10
C MET A 74 -4.52 -11.00 -5.90
N ASP A 75 -4.64 -12.30 -5.57
CA ASP A 75 -5.39 -12.76 -4.40
C ASP A 75 -4.80 -12.22 -3.09
N LEU A 76 -3.46 -12.12 -3.00
CA LEU A 76 -2.79 -11.51 -1.84
C LEU A 76 -3.03 -10.01 -1.76
N ILE A 77 -3.08 -9.29 -2.88
CA ILE A 77 -3.45 -7.88 -2.92
C ILE A 77 -4.88 -7.70 -2.40
N ASP A 78 -5.84 -8.51 -2.87
CA ASP A 78 -7.22 -8.52 -2.37
C ASP A 78 -7.27 -8.78 -0.87
N GLN A 79 -6.53 -9.77 -0.37
CA GLN A 79 -6.47 -10.09 1.06
C GLN A 79 -5.85 -8.97 1.88
N VAL A 80 -4.83 -8.26 1.39
CA VAL A 80 -4.22 -7.12 2.08
C VAL A 80 -5.23 -5.97 2.14
N LYS A 81 -5.95 -5.72 1.04
CA LYS A 81 -7.00 -4.69 0.98
C LYS A 81 -8.19 -5.00 1.87
N GLN A 82 -8.62 -6.25 1.94
CA GLN A 82 -9.69 -6.69 2.85
C GLN A 82 -9.24 -6.72 4.32
N ALA A 83 -7.95 -6.94 4.58
CA ALA A 83 -7.38 -6.94 5.93
C ALA A 83 -7.13 -5.54 6.50
N LEU A 84 -7.23 -4.48 5.69
CA LEU A 84 -7.26 -3.11 6.24
C LEU A 84 -8.49 -3.00 7.15
N PRO A 85 -8.32 -2.75 8.46
CA PRO A 85 -9.45 -2.73 9.38
C PRO A 85 -10.41 -1.61 8.99
N ALA A 86 -11.56 -1.98 8.45
CA ALA A 86 -12.68 -1.07 8.31
C ALA A 86 -13.22 -0.80 9.71
N VAL A 87 -12.89 0.36 10.27
CA VAL A 87 -13.45 0.81 11.55
C VAL A 87 -14.82 1.39 11.26
N MET A 88 -15.87 0.76 11.80
CA MET A 88 -17.21 1.34 11.79
C MET A 88 -17.24 2.52 12.77
N VAL A 89 -17.47 3.73 12.24
CA VAL A 89 -17.57 4.95 13.03
C VAL A 89 -18.98 5.53 12.87
N PRO A 90 -19.64 5.97 13.95
CA PRO A 90 -20.89 6.73 13.84
C PRO A 90 -20.71 7.96 12.94
N ALA A 91 -21.69 8.19 12.05
CA ALA A 91 -21.60 9.25 11.04
C ALA A 91 -21.49 10.66 11.66
N ASP A 92 -22.19 10.90 12.76
CA ASP A 92 -22.17 12.14 13.55
C ASP A 92 -20.80 12.41 14.19
N LEU A 93 -20.15 11.36 14.71
CA LEU A 93 -18.81 11.45 15.25
C LEU A 93 -17.79 11.74 14.14
N LEU A 94 -17.92 11.06 12.99
CA LEU A 94 -17.05 11.28 11.84
C LEU A 94 -17.22 12.70 11.28
N GLU A 95 -18.46 13.22 11.21
CA GLU A 95 -18.75 14.59 10.78
C GLU A 95 -18.12 15.63 11.72
N THR A 96 -18.19 15.41 13.02
CA THR A 96 -17.58 16.29 14.04
C THR A 96 -16.05 16.31 13.91
N LEU A 97 -15.43 15.14 13.76
CA LEU A 97 -13.99 15.02 13.54
C LEU A 97 -13.56 15.67 12.22
N LEU A 98 -14.33 15.44 11.15
CA LEU A 98 -14.07 16.00 9.83
C LEU A 98 -14.12 17.53 9.86
N THR A 99 -15.15 18.10 10.50
CA THR A 99 -15.30 19.55 10.66
C THR A 99 -14.13 20.16 11.43
N THR A 100 -13.70 19.50 12.51
CA THR A 100 -12.56 19.95 13.32
C THR A 100 -11.26 19.91 12.52
N ALA A 101 -11.05 18.85 11.74
CA ALA A 101 -9.88 18.69 10.88
C ALA A 101 -9.84 19.76 9.77
N GLU A 102 -10.97 20.03 9.11
CA GLU A 102 -11.08 21.07 8.09
C GLU A 102 -10.79 22.46 8.65
N GLN A 103 -11.34 22.80 9.82
CA GLN A 103 -11.06 24.09 10.47
C GLN A 103 -9.57 24.28 10.75
N ALA A 104 -8.88 23.23 11.23
CA ALA A 104 -7.45 23.28 11.47
C ALA A 104 -6.64 23.40 10.16
N LEU A 105 -7.09 22.76 9.08
CA LEU A 105 -6.46 22.85 7.77
C LEU A 105 -6.67 24.22 7.11
N TRP A 106 -7.88 24.78 7.17
CA TRP A 106 -8.18 26.12 6.68
C TRP A 106 -7.39 27.19 7.41
N HIS A 107 -7.23 27.07 8.74
CA HIS A 107 -6.35 27.98 9.47
C HIS A 107 -4.94 27.97 8.90
N ARG A 108 -4.36 26.81 8.61
CA ARG A 108 -3.01 26.70 8.03
C ARG A 108 -2.93 27.22 6.60
N GLU A 109 -3.96 26.97 5.80
CA GLU A 109 -4.07 27.48 4.43
C GLU A 109 -4.17 29.01 4.42
N TRP A 110 -4.99 29.58 5.30
CA TRP A 110 -5.16 31.03 5.42
C TRP A 110 -3.91 31.70 5.97
N THR A 111 -3.25 31.14 6.99
CA THR A 111 -1.96 31.68 7.46
C THR A 111 -0.92 31.71 6.34
N ALA A 112 -0.79 30.62 5.55
CA ALA A 112 0.14 30.60 4.42
C ALA A 112 -0.21 31.66 3.37
N ARG A 113 -1.50 31.85 3.06
CA ARG A 113 -1.96 32.87 2.10
C ARG A 113 -1.77 34.29 2.61
N ASP A 114 -2.07 34.55 3.88
CA ASP A 114 -1.91 35.86 4.52
C ASP A 114 -0.43 36.26 4.59
N ASP A 115 0.45 35.29 4.85
CA ASP A 115 1.90 35.48 4.82
C ASP A 115 2.48 35.49 3.39
N ASN A 116 1.63 35.43 2.35
CA ASN A 116 2.00 35.41 0.93
C ASN A 116 2.95 34.25 0.53
N HIS A 117 2.84 33.13 1.25
CA HIS A 117 3.57 31.89 0.99
C HIS A 117 2.69 30.91 0.19
N PRO A 118 3.30 30.00 -0.59
CA PRO A 118 2.56 28.91 -1.22
C PRO A 118 1.95 28.00 -0.15
N VAL A 119 0.70 27.59 -0.36
CA VAL A 119 0.04 26.61 0.52
C VAL A 119 0.82 25.30 0.44
N PRO A 120 1.19 24.68 1.58
CA PRO A 120 1.91 23.42 1.57
C PRO A 120 1.11 22.31 0.88
N ASP A 121 1.76 21.51 0.02
CA ASP A 121 1.12 20.39 -0.69
C ASP A 121 0.44 19.38 0.26
N SER A 122 0.97 19.25 1.48
CA SER A 122 0.37 18.42 2.53
C SER A 122 -0.99 18.92 3.00
N VAL A 123 -1.23 20.23 3.00
CA VAL A 123 -2.51 20.85 3.36
C VAL A 123 -3.50 20.67 2.21
N ALA A 124 -3.08 20.94 0.97
CA ALA A 124 -3.93 20.76 -0.21
C ALA A 124 -4.40 19.31 -0.39
N ARG A 125 -3.50 18.33 -0.22
CA ARG A 125 -3.83 16.90 -0.28
C ARG A 125 -4.83 16.51 0.81
N ARG A 126 -4.60 16.95 2.05
CA ARG A 126 -5.50 16.64 3.18
C ARG A 126 -6.88 17.25 3.01
N LEU A 127 -6.99 18.46 2.45
CA LEU A 127 -8.28 19.07 2.10
C LEU A 127 -9.02 18.29 1.01
N ALA A 128 -8.30 17.73 0.03
CA ALA A 128 -8.90 16.85 -0.97
C ALA A 128 -9.43 15.55 -0.34
N ASP A 129 -8.72 15.00 0.63
CA ASP A 129 -9.16 13.79 1.34
C ASP A 129 -10.36 14.06 2.24
N THR A 130 -10.43 15.21 2.94
CA THR A 130 -11.63 15.59 3.71
C THR A 130 -12.84 15.77 2.80
N ALA A 131 -12.66 16.32 1.60
CA ALA A 131 -13.74 16.45 0.61
C ALA A 131 -14.30 15.10 0.15
N LYS A 132 -13.44 14.08 -0.04
CA LYS A 132 -13.87 12.70 -0.36
C LYS A 132 -14.71 12.11 0.78
N VAL A 133 -14.24 12.23 2.03
CA VAL A 133 -14.98 11.72 3.21
C VAL A 133 -16.33 12.42 3.35
N ARG A 134 -16.39 13.73 3.09
CA ARG A 134 -17.67 14.48 3.10
C ARG A 134 -18.64 14.02 2.03
N ALA A 135 -18.17 13.63 0.85
CA ALA A 135 -19.02 13.09 -0.19
C ALA A 135 -19.64 11.74 0.23
N LEU A 136 -18.89 10.93 0.97
CA LEU A 136 -19.37 9.64 1.50
C LEU A 136 -20.40 9.80 2.61
N LEU A 137 -20.29 10.83 3.46
CA LEU A 137 -21.25 11.12 4.54
C LEU A 137 -22.60 11.67 4.06
N LYS A 138 -22.69 12.18 2.83
CA LYS A 138 -23.91 12.77 2.26
C LYS A 138 -24.81 11.75 1.53
N ASN A 139 -24.33 10.53 1.35
CA ASN A 139 -25.06 9.41 0.75
C ASN A 139 -25.74 8.58 1.84
#